data_AF-A0A517ZTQ5-F1
#
_entry.id   AF-A0A517ZTQ5-F1
#
_cell.length_a   1.000
_cell.length_b   1.000
_cell.length_c   1.000
_cell.angle_alpha   90.00
_cell.angle_beta   90.00
_cell.angle_gamma   90.00
#
_symmetry.space_group_name_H-M   'P 1'
#
loop_
_entity.id
_entity.type
_entity.pdbx_description
1 polymer ?
#
loop_
_entity_poly.entity_id
_entity_poly.type
_entity_poly.pdbx_seq_one_letter_code
_entity_poly.pdbx_strand_id
1 'polypeptide(L)'
;MNTLPAVEASQPLFVVEHALKIKGRGLALIGFTADQHGLFAKGQLLELTRPDGSDRLVRVLGAEYPPSVELPDPPPETPRYGLLVGPKIGISHVPPGTEVRFAAGQEPAKRIQFSLPDAD
;
A
#
# COMPACT_ATOMS: atom_id res chain seq x y z
N MET A 1 -30.16 -7.69 -15.39
CA MET A 1 -28.86 -8.08 -14.80
C MET A 1 -28.19 -6.80 -14.34
N ASN A 2 -28.11 -6.58 -13.03
CA ASN A 2 -27.47 -5.37 -12.49
C ASN A 2 -25.96 -5.49 -12.71
N THR A 3 -25.44 -4.80 -13.72
CA THR A 3 -24.02 -4.45 -13.77
C THR A 3 -23.79 -3.44 -12.65
N LEU A 4 -23.17 -3.89 -11.55
CA LEU A 4 -22.52 -2.96 -10.62
C LEU A 4 -21.60 -2.07 -11.45
N PRO A 5 -21.64 -0.73 -11.29
CA PRO A 5 -20.68 0.12 -11.98
C PRO A 5 -19.29 -0.39 -11.59
N ALA A 6 -18.46 -0.68 -12.59
CA ALA A 6 -17.03 -0.79 -12.39
C ALA A 6 -16.65 0.50 -11.68
N VAL A 7 -16.41 0.41 -10.37
CA VAL A 7 -15.77 1.48 -9.60
C VAL A 7 -14.57 1.84 -10.46
N GLU A 8 -14.58 3.04 -11.05
CA GLU A 8 -13.41 3.61 -11.68
C GLU A 8 -12.27 3.32 -10.73
N ALA A 9 -11.43 2.37 -11.12
CA ALA A 9 -10.39 1.85 -10.27
C ALA A 9 -9.41 3.01 -10.13
N SER A 10 -9.66 3.84 -9.12
CA SER A 10 -8.71 4.83 -8.62
C SER A 10 -7.39 4.08 -8.57
N GLN A 11 -6.43 4.58 -9.37
CA GLN A 11 -5.15 3.91 -9.57
C GLN A 11 -4.61 3.42 -8.22
N PRO A 12 -4.02 2.21 -8.18
CA PRO A 12 -3.44 1.72 -6.94
C PRO A 12 -2.49 2.77 -6.36
N LEU A 13 -2.60 3.01 -5.05
CA LEU A 13 -1.72 3.93 -4.33
C LEU A 13 -0.27 3.47 -4.49
N PHE A 14 -0.05 2.17 -4.36
CA PHE A 14 1.18 1.51 -4.71
C PHE A 14 0.92 0.01 -4.89
N VAL A 15 1.88 -0.67 -5.47
CA VAL A 15 1.92 -2.13 -5.56
C VAL A 15 2.90 -2.64 -4.53
N VAL A 16 2.49 -3.63 -3.73
CA VAL A 16 3.34 -4.27 -2.74
C VAL A 16 4.44 -5.04 -3.46
N GLU A 17 5.68 -4.63 -3.25
CA GLU A 17 6.87 -5.34 -3.73
C GLU A 17 7.23 -6.46 -2.76
N HIS A 18 7.19 -6.17 -1.46
CA HIS A 18 7.49 -7.13 -0.40
C HIS A 18 6.63 -6.90 0.83
N ALA A 19 6.32 -7.95 1.58
CA ALA A 19 5.65 -7.84 2.87
C ALA A 19 6.50 -8.47 3.97
N LEU A 20 6.71 -7.73 5.07
CA LEU A 20 7.60 -8.12 6.17
C LEU A 20 6.81 -8.11 7.48
N LYS A 21 6.95 -9.17 8.28
CA LYS A 21 6.33 -9.21 9.61
C LYS A 21 7.30 -8.61 10.63
N ILE A 22 6.91 -7.50 11.23
CA ILE A 22 7.68 -6.84 12.28
C ILE A 22 7.19 -7.33 13.63
N LYS A 23 8.08 -7.98 14.37
CA LYS A 23 7.79 -8.56 15.69
C LYS A 23 7.23 -7.49 16.63
N GLY A 24 6.01 -7.70 17.11
CA GLY A 24 5.34 -6.77 18.02
C GLY A 24 4.64 -5.56 17.37
N ARG A 25 4.81 -5.31 16.05
CA ARG A 25 4.18 -4.18 15.35
C ARG A 25 3.14 -4.57 14.30
N GLY A 26 3.31 -5.71 13.62
CA GLY A 26 2.34 -6.18 12.63
C GLY A 26 2.99 -6.59 11.30
N LEU A 27 2.25 -6.41 10.21
CA LEU A 27 2.76 -6.63 8.85
C LEU A 27 3.08 -5.27 8.22
N ALA A 28 4.29 -5.08 7.70
CA ALA A 28 4.67 -3.96 6.86
C ALA A 28 4.56 -4.33 5.39
N LEU A 29 3.86 -3.49 4.62
CA LEU A 29 3.77 -3.57 3.17
C LEU A 29 4.78 -2.62 2.55
N ILE A 30 5.80 -3.16 1.89
CA ILE A 30 6.86 -2.40 1.25
C ILE A 30 6.46 -2.11 -0.20
N GLY A 31 6.51 -0.85 -0.62
CA GLY A 31 6.30 -0.49 -2.03
C GLY A 31 6.02 0.99 -2.31
N PHE A 32 5.71 1.80 -1.30
CA PHE A 32 5.49 3.24 -1.49
C PHE A 32 6.77 4.06 -1.23
N THR A 33 6.84 5.25 -1.81
CA THR A 33 7.98 6.17 -1.72
C THR A 33 7.83 7.20 -0.59
N ALA A 34 8.88 7.97 -0.31
CA ALA A 34 8.86 9.00 0.72
C ALA A 34 7.73 10.04 0.53
N ASP A 35 7.45 10.41 -0.71
CA ASP A 35 6.40 11.38 -1.05
C ASP A 35 5.00 10.88 -0.65
N GLN A 36 4.79 9.56 -0.78
CA GLN A 36 3.54 8.89 -0.45
C GLN A 36 3.36 8.66 1.06
N HIS A 37 4.40 8.86 1.88
CA HIS A 37 4.33 8.68 3.32
C HIS A 37 3.23 9.54 3.98
N GLY A 38 2.97 10.73 3.44
CA GLY A 38 1.91 11.62 3.93
C GLY A 38 0.48 11.18 3.57
N LEU A 39 0.30 10.18 2.70
CA LEU A 39 -1.02 9.73 2.25
C LEU A 39 -1.78 8.94 3.33
N PHE A 40 -1.06 8.26 4.21
CA PHE A 40 -1.61 7.25 5.09
C PHE A 40 -1.79 7.78 6.52
N ALA A 41 -3.04 7.88 6.97
CA ALA A 41 -3.34 8.18 8.37
C ALA A 41 -3.50 6.90 9.19
N LYS A 42 -3.01 6.91 10.44
CA LYS A 42 -3.29 5.83 11.39
C LYS A 42 -4.81 5.68 11.59
N GLY A 43 -5.30 4.45 11.48
CA GLY A 43 -6.71 4.09 11.59
C GLY A 43 -7.45 4.04 10.25
N GLN A 44 -6.84 4.56 9.18
CA GLN A 44 -7.44 4.56 7.84
C GLN A 44 -7.61 3.16 7.29
N LEU A 45 -8.70 2.93 6.56
CA LEU A 45 -8.98 1.66 5.89
C LEU A 45 -8.41 1.66 4.47
N LEU A 46 -7.72 0.57 4.16
CA LEU A 46 -7.16 0.28 2.85
C LEU A 46 -7.70 -1.05 2.34
N GLU A 47 -7.86 -1.13 1.03
CA GLU A 47 -8.19 -2.34 0.31
C GLU A 47 -6.92 -2.91 -0.32
N LEU A 48 -6.68 -4.18 -0.10
CA LEU A 48 -5.58 -4.95 -0.68
C LEU A 48 -6.16 -5.88 -1.75
N THR A 49 -5.88 -5.62 -3.02
CA THR A 49 -6.30 -6.48 -4.13
C THR A 49 -5.14 -7.38 -4.51
N ARG A 50 -5.28 -8.68 -4.26
CA ARG A 50 -4.25 -9.67 -4.62
C ARG A 50 -4.20 -9.87 -6.13
N PRO A 51 -3.08 -10.37 -6.68
CA PRO A 51 -2.98 -10.77 -8.08
C PRO A 51 -3.96 -11.88 -8.48
N ASP A 52 -4.45 -12.67 -7.52
CA ASP A 52 -5.52 -13.66 -7.69
C ASP A 52 -6.92 -13.03 -7.82
N GLY A 53 -7.06 -11.71 -7.62
CA GLY A 53 -8.32 -10.98 -7.68
C GLY A 53 -9.06 -10.88 -6.33
N SER A 54 -8.64 -11.65 -5.33
CA SER A 54 -9.18 -11.55 -3.96
C SER A 54 -8.85 -10.20 -3.30
N ASP A 55 -9.86 -9.51 -2.75
CA ASP A 55 -9.70 -8.30 -1.97
C ASP A 55 -9.62 -8.55 -0.46
N ARG A 56 -9.00 -7.62 0.28
CA ARG A 56 -8.98 -7.63 1.74
C ARG A 56 -8.87 -6.23 2.33
N LEU A 57 -9.74 -5.94 3.29
CA LEU A 57 -9.65 -4.70 4.05
C LEU A 57 -8.63 -4.79 5.19
N VAL A 58 -7.78 -3.78 5.29
CA VAL A 58 -6.80 -3.60 6.36
C VAL A 58 -6.85 -2.17 6.91
N ARG A 59 -6.43 -2.00 8.15
CA ARG A 59 -6.26 -0.70 8.81
C ARG A 59 -4.79 -0.33 8.86
N VAL A 60 -4.49 0.92 8.53
CA VAL A 60 -3.18 1.51 8.73
C VAL A 60 -2.92 1.64 10.23
N LEU A 61 -1.81 1.07 10.69
CA LEU A 61 -1.31 1.22 12.06
C LEU A 61 -0.26 2.33 12.15
N GLY A 62 0.42 2.61 11.03
CA GLY A 62 1.41 3.64 10.85
C GLY A 62 2.24 3.39 9.59
N ALA A 63 3.19 4.27 9.32
CA ALA A 63 4.23 4.04 8.34
C ALA A 63 5.56 3.84 9.09
N GLU A 64 6.40 2.95 8.57
CA GLU A 64 7.73 2.68 9.08
C GLU A 64 8.75 3.06 8.00
N TYR A 65 9.71 3.88 8.39
CA TYR A 65 10.91 4.13 7.59
C TYR A 65 11.57 2.78 7.30
N PRO A 66 12.11 2.53 6.09
CA PRO A 66 12.66 1.21 5.76
C PRO A 66 13.50 0.67 6.93
N PRO A 67 13.26 -0.58 7.36
CA PRO A 67 14.23 -1.26 8.20
C PRO A 67 15.58 -1.22 7.45
N SER A 68 16.69 -1.37 8.16
CA SER A 68 17.97 -1.76 7.54
C SER A 68 17.88 -3.19 6.98
N VAL A 69 16.85 -3.48 6.16
CA VAL A 69 16.80 -4.66 5.30
C VAL A 69 17.93 -4.48 4.31
N GLU A 70 18.78 -5.50 4.20
CA GLU A 70 19.71 -5.64 3.09
C GLU A 70 18.90 -5.42 1.80
N LEU A 71 19.07 -4.24 1.21
CA LEU A 71 18.54 -3.93 -0.10
C LEU A 71 19.26 -4.87 -1.08
N PRO A 72 18.59 -5.35 -2.14
CA PRO A 72 19.30 -6.00 -3.22
C PRO A 72 20.40 -5.04 -3.72
N ASP A 73 21.58 -5.58 -4.05
CA ASP A 73 22.64 -4.82 -4.71
C ASP A 73 22.38 -4.85 -6.23
N PRO A 74 22.31 -3.70 -6.93
CA PRO A 74 22.43 -2.34 -6.42
C PRO A 74 21.16 -1.86 -5.68
N PRO A 75 21.29 -0.99 -4.67
CA PRO A 75 20.14 -0.47 -3.94
C PRO A 75 19.16 0.20 -4.92
N PRO A 76 17.84 0.05 -4.72
CA PRO A 76 16.87 0.75 -5.54
C PRO A 76 17.13 2.26 -5.47
N GLU A 77 17.06 2.93 -6.63
CA GLU A 77 17.34 4.36 -6.77
C GLU A 77 16.44 5.22 -5.85
N THR A 78 15.28 4.70 -5.46
CA THR A 78 14.35 5.35 -4.53
C THR A 78 14.10 4.47 -3.31
N PRO A 79 14.31 4.98 -2.07
CA PRO A 79 14.02 4.23 -0.87
C PRO A 79 12.52 3.92 -0.77
N ARG A 80 12.21 2.65 -0.50
CA ARG A 80 10.84 2.17 -0.28
C ARG A 80 10.53 2.16 1.20
N TYR A 81 9.30 2.55 1.53
CA TYR A 81 8.81 2.62 2.90
C TYR A 81 7.86 1.45 3.17
N GLY A 82 7.75 1.09 4.45
CA GLY A 82 6.87 0.02 4.91
C GLY A 82 5.60 0.55 5.55
N LEU A 83 4.44 0.07 5.10
CA LEU A 83 3.15 0.50 5.64
C LEU A 83 2.70 -0.55 6.64
N LEU A 84 2.67 -0.18 7.92
CA LEU A 84 2.19 -1.08 8.96
C LEU A 84 0.69 -1.20 8.85
N VAL A 85 0.21 -2.42 8.67
CA VAL A 85 -1.21 -2.73 8.53
C VAL A 85 -1.67 -3.80 9.53
N GLY A 86 -2.93 -3.69 9.94
CA GLY A 86 -3.63 -4.63 10.81
C GLY A 86 -5.08 -4.85 10.37
N PRO A 87 -5.88 -5.70 11.04
CA PRO A 87 -5.49 -6.63 12.10
C PRO A 87 -4.47 -7.66 11.60
N LYS A 88 -3.84 -8.43 12.50
CA LYS A 88 -2.74 -9.38 12.22
C LYS A 88 -3.02 -10.26 10.99
N ILE A 89 -2.60 -9.80 9.81
CA ILE A 89 -2.59 -10.57 8.58
C ILE A 89 -1.22 -11.22 8.43
N GLY A 90 -1.20 -12.48 7.99
CA GLY A 90 0.06 -13.18 7.69
C GLY A 90 0.66 -12.70 6.37
N ILE A 91 2.00 -12.76 6.23
CA ILE A 91 2.73 -12.39 4.99
C ILE A 91 2.15 -13.12 3.77
N SER A 92 1.78 -14.39 3.91
CA SER A 92 1.18 -15.20 2.83
C SER A 92 -0.15 -14.65 2.28
N HIS A 93 -0.77 -13.69 2.97
CA HIS A 93 -1.99 -13.03 2.53
C HIS A 93 -1.73 -11.76 1.71
N VAL A 94 -0.47 -11.36 1.56
CA VAL A 94 -0.07 -10.19 0.78
C VAL A 94 1.15 -10.58 -0.06
N PRO A 95 0.93 -11.37 -1.13
CA PRO A 95 1.99 -11.70 -2.06
C PRO A 95 2.49 -10.43 -2.77
N PRO A 96 3.72 -10.46 -3.33
CA PRO A 96 4.19 -9.41 -4.24
C PRO A 96 3.20 -9.23 -5.39
N GLY A 97 3.03 -7.99 -5.84
CA GLY A 97 2.02 -7.63 -6.84
C GLY A 97 0.64 -7.33 -6.25
N THR A 98 0.46 -7.39 -4.93
CA THR A 98 -0.80 -6.94 -4.30
C THR A 98 -0.95 -5.43 -4.48
N GLU A 99 -2.07 -4.98 -5.01
CA GLU A 99 -2.39 -3.56 -5.16
C GLU A 99 -2.97 -3.01 -3.86
N VAL A 100 -2.56 -1.81 -3.47
CA VAL A 100 -3.09 -1.12 -2.29
C VAL A 100 -3.93 0.08 -2.73
N ARG A 101 -5.17 0.16 -2.26
CA ARG A 101 -6.13 1.23 -2.57
C ARG A 101 -6.76 1.77 -1.29
N PHE A 102 -7.31 2.99 -1.36
CA PHE A 102 -8.20 3.46 -0.31
C PHE A 102 -9.50 2.67 -0.37
N ALA A 103 -9.99 2.23 0.79
CA ALA A 103 -11.30 1.60 0.85
C ALA A 103 -12.39 2.60 0.42
N ALA A 104 -13.54 2.12 -0.07
CA ALA A 104 -14.65 2.98 -0.47
C ALA A 104 -15.03 3.98 0.64
N GLY A 105 -15.07 5.27 0.28
CA GLY A 105 -15.34 6.36 1.24
C GLY A 105 -14.13 6.77 2.11
N GLN A 106 -12.91 6.35 1.77
CA GLN A 106 -11.67 6.84 2.38
C GLN A 106 -10.95 7.79 1.42
N GLU A 107 -10.45 8.89 1.96
CA GLU A 107 -9.68 9.91 1.24
C GLU A 107 -8.25 9.99 1.81
N PRO A 108 -7.24 10.33 1.00
CA PRO A 108 -5.87 10.46 1.48
C PRO A 108 -5.77 11.48 2.62
N ALA A 109 -4.95 11.17 3.63
CA ALA A 109 -4.75 12.05 4.77
C ALA A 109 -4.14 13.41 4.38
N LYS A 110 -3.32 13.39 3.33
CA LYS A 110 -2.79 14.58 2.66
C LYS A 110 -3.08 14.47 1.17
N ARG A 111 -3.75 15.46 0.60
CA ARG A 111 -3.97 15.53 -0.84
C ARG A 111 -2.65 15.84 -1.52
N ILE A 112 -2.04 14.85 -2.14
CA ILE A 112 -0.91 15.08 -3.04
C ILE A 112 -1.52 15.42 -4.39
N GLN A 113 -1.14 16.57 -4.93
CA GLN A 113 -1.48 16.91 -6.31
C GLN A 113 -0.56 16.05 -7.18
N PHE A 114 -1.06 14.89 -7.60
CA PHE A 114 -0.40 14.11 -8.64
C PHE A 114 -0.52 14.91 -9.93
N SER A 115 0.45 15.79 -10.17
CA SER A 115 0.71 16.30 -11.50
C SER A 115 1.30 15.13 -12.28
N LEU A 116 0.44 14.33 -12.91
CA LEU A 116 0.87 13.52 -14.04
C LEU A 116 1.54 14.50 -15.01
N PRO A 117 2.80 14.29 -15.43
CA PRO A 117 3.29 15.00 -16.60
C PRO A 117 2.34 14.63 -17.74
N ASP A 118 1.74 15.66 -18.33
CA ASP A 118 0.95 15.56 -19.55
C ASP A 118 1.77 14.71 -20.54
N ALA A 119 1.28 13.52 -20.88
CA ALA A 119 1.90 12.71 -21.90
C ALA A 119 1.50 13.33 -23.23
N ASP A 120 2.44 14.05 -23.83
CA ASP A 120 2.42 14.67 -25.17
C ASP A 120 1.81 13.77 -26.25
#